data_AF-A0A9Q5B4Z0-F1
#
_entry.id   AF-A0A9Q5B4Z0-F1
#
_cell.length_a   1.000
_cell.length_b   1.000
_cell.length_c   1.000
_cell.angle_alpha   90.00
_cell.angle_beta   90.00
_cell.angle_gamma   90.00
#
_symmetry.space_group_name_H-M   'P 1'
#
loop_
_entity.id
_entity.type
_entity.pdbx_description
1 polymer ?
#
loop_
_entity_poly.entity_id
_entity_poly.type
_entity_poly.pdbx_seq_one_letter_code
_entity_poly.pdbx_strand_id
1 'polypeptide(L)'
;MDIENFQQCLSYIEYARPAKNSLEKIIAVGGTLAGAALGFALNYFHAKSKESRSTKNKLMCCDEDVHRIRAYLTMEIKEVLRLNSKLVNRKPLIDYRLQDSISTLLIDEYFPEVAHKFSRNQRYWLQELLNNLKIVNSMLSEIKEGKRIGKPYEMTLSCLSFIDSAAFSSYLCTMILSNTVAPRLTTVEFLQANEFDSSFVQDYSLAESNALHENKEFCL
;
A
#
# COMPACT_ATOMS: atom_id res chain seq x y z
N MET A 1 -13.47 0.27 34.04
CA MET A 1 -13.87 -0.21 35.36
C MET A 1 -14.58 0.95 36.02
N ASP A 2 -15.90 0.84 36.15
CA ASP A 2 -16.78 1.97 36.49
C ASP A 2 -16.55 2.46 37.91
N ILE A 3 -16.55 3.79 38.06
CA ILE A 3 -16.39 4.52 39.32
C ILE A 3 -17.37 4.02 40.40
N GLU A 4 -18.55 3.58 39.97
CA GLU A 4 -19.62 3.06 40.84
C GLU A 4 -19.22 1.76 41.55
N ASN A 5 -18.51 0.85 40.87
CA ASN A 5 -18.02 -0.39 41.49
C ASN A 5 -16.89 -0.12 42.50
N PHE A 6 -16.11 0.95 42.28
CA PHE A 6 -15.07 1.36 43.23
C PHE A 6 -15.65 1.97 44.51
N GLN A 7 -16.75 2.73 44.40
CA GLN A 7 -17.48 3.25 45.56
C GLN A 7 -18.08 2.16 46.43
N GLN A 8 -18.57 1.07 45.85
CA GLN A 8 -19.09 -0.08 46.61
C GLN A 8 -17.99 -0.81 47.40
N CYS A 9 -16.77 -0.90 46.88
CA CYS A 9 -15.65 -1.46 47.62
C CYS A 9 -15.23 -0.57 48.80
N LEU A 10 -15.30 0.76 48.65
CA LEU A 10 -14.97 1.71 49.71
C LEU A 10 -16.00 1.67 50.85
N SER A 11 -17.29 1.60 50.54
CA SER A 11 -18.35 1.55 51.55
C SER A 11 -18.31 0.26 52.39
N TYR A 12 -17.93 -0.87 51.78
CA TYR A 12 -17.71 -2.13 52.50
C TYR A 12 -16.55 -2.07 53.50
N ILE A 13 -15.49 -1.32 53.18
CA ILE A 13 -14.33 -1.14 54.07
C ILE A 13 -14.68 -0.23 55.26
N GLU A 14 -15.55 0.77 55.05
CA GLU A 14 -16.02 1.67 56.11
C GLU A 14 -16.96 0.97 57.11
N TYR A 15 -17.82 0.06 56.64
CA TYR A 15 -18.83 -0.59 57.49
C TYR A 15 -18.26 -1.69 58.41
N ALA A 16 -17.07 -2.23 58.09
CA ALA A 16 -16.55 -3.45 58.71
C ALA A 16 -15.55 -3.25 59.88
N ARG A 17 -15.36 -2.04 60.44
CA ARG A 17 -14.32 -1.81 61.48
C ARG A 17 -14.81 -1.12 62.77
N PRO A 18 -14.56 -1.71 63.97
CA PRO A 18 -14.75 -1.01 65.25
C PRO A 18 -13.70 0.11 65.41
N ALA A 19 -14.02 1.10 66.23
CA ALA A 19 -13.30 2.37 66.38
C ALA A 19 -11.78 2.22 66.48
N LYS A 20 -11.07 2.56 65.39
CA LYS A 20 -9.60 2.55 65.28
C LYS A 20 -9.07 3.98 65.20
N ASN A 21 -7.90 4.18 65.81
CA ASN A 21 -7.12 5.44 65.83
C ASN A 21 -7.11 6.12 64.45
N SER A 22 -7.25 7.45 64.42
CA SER A 22 -7.33 8.25 63.19
C SER A 22 -6.17 7.99 62.20
N LEU A 23 -5.00 7.60 62.71
CA LEU A 23 -3.85 7.18 61.91
C LEU A 23 -4.09 5.93 61.07
N GLU A 24 -4.76 4.91 61.61
CA GLU A 24 -5.05 3.67 60.86
C GLU A 24 -6.06 3.90 59.74
N LYS A 25 -6.99 4.85 59.91
CA LYS A 25 -7.91 5.28 58.84
C LYS A 25 -7.18 6.00 57.72
N ILE A 26 -6.27 6.91 58.05
CA ILE A 26 -5.47 7.65 57.05
C ILE A 26 -4.55 6.69 56.27
N ILE A 27 -3.91 5.73 56.95
CA ILE A 27 -3.05 4.73 56.28
C ILE A 27 -3.89 3.83 55.36
N ALA A 28 -5.09 3.39 55.79
CA ALA A 28 -5.96 2.56 54.95
C ALA A 28 -6.48 3.31 53.72
N VAL A 29 -6.97 4.55 53.89
CA VAL A 29 -7.46 5.37 52.79
C VAL A 29 -6.31 5.78 51.86
N GLY A 30 -5.19 6.23 52.42
CA GLY A 30 -4.00 6.60 51.66
C GLY A 30 -3.38 5.43 50.90
N GLY A 31 -3.31 4.26 51.51
CA GLY A 31 -2.87 3.02 50.85
C GLY A 31 -3.80 2.59 49.71
N THR A 32 -5.12 2.73 49.90
CA THR A 32 -6.11 2.42 48.85
C THR A 32 -6.02 3.39 47.68
N LEU A 33 -5.88 4.69 47.95
CA LEU A 33 -5.70 5.72 46.91
C LEU A 33 -4.37 5.53 46.16
N ALA A 34 -3.28 5.25 46.87
CA ALA A 34 -1.98 4.98 46.26
C ALA A 34 -2.01 3.71 45.39
N GLY A 35 -2.62 2.64 45.88
CA GLY A 35 -2.82 1.40 45.13
C GLY A 35 -3.67 1.60 43.89
N ALA A 36 -4.77 2.37 43.99
CA ALA A 36 -5.60 2.73 42.85
C ALA A 36 -4.83 3.57 41.83
N ALA A 37 -4.11 4.61 42.26
CA ALA A 37 -3.28 5.45 41.39
C ALA A 37 -2.21 4.64 40.65
N LEU A 38 -1.53 3.72 41.35
CA LEU A 38 -0.56 2.80 40.75
C LEU A 38 -1.23 1.85 39.75
N GLY A 39 -2.39 1.28 40.09
CA GLY A 39 -3.16 0.43 39.19
C GLY A 39 -3.60 1.14 37.91
N PHE A 40 -4.10 2.38 38.02
CA PHE A 40 -4.44 3.22 36.87
C PHE A 40 -3.21 3.56 36.02
N ALA A 41 -2.09 3.92 36.65
CA ALA A 41 -0.85 4.20 35.94
C ALA A 41 -0.37 2.96 35.16
N LEU A 42 -0.32 1.78 35.79
CA LEU A 42 0.08 0.54 35.14
C LEU A 42 -0.84 0.18 33.97
N ASN A 43 -2.16 0.30 34.13
CA ASN A 43 -3.12 0.07 33.06
C ASN A 43 -2.94 1.05 31.91
N TYR A 44 -2.70 2.33 32.20
CA TYR A 44 -2.42 3.35 31.19
C TYR A 44 -1.14 3.02 30.40
N PHE A 45 -0.04 2.67 31.08
CA PHE A 45 1.20 2.28 30.41
C PHE A 45 1.06 1.02 29.58
N HIS A 46 0.34 0.01 30.09
CA HIS A 46 0.06 -1.22 29.36
C HIS A 46 -0.79 -0.96 28.10
N ALA A 47 -1.85 -0.18 28.22
CA ALA A 47 -2.70 0.22 27.09
C ALA A 47 -1.90 0.99 26.04
N LYS A 48 -1.08 1.97 26.47
CA LYS A 48 -0.20 2.75 25.58
C LYS A 48 0.83 1.89 24.86
N SER A 49 1.39 0.89 25.54
CA SER A 49 2.32 -0.07 24.92
C SER A 49 1.62 -0.93 23.86
N LYS A 50 0.41 -1.43 24.16
CA LYS A 50 -0.40 -2.21 23.22
C LYS A 50 -0.77 -1.40 21.98
N GLU A 51 -1.20 -0.15 22.17
CA GLU A 51 -1.54 0.77 21.07
C GLU A 51 -0.32 1.07 20.18
N SER A 52 0.84 1.30 20.80
CA SER A 52 2.10 1.52 20.06
C SER A 52 2.49 0.31 19.22
N ARG A 53 2.38 -0.91 19.76
CA ARG A 53 2.63 -2.15 19.00
C ARG A 53 1.63 -2.33 17.86
N SER A 54 0.34 -2.09 18.12
CA SER A 54 -0.71 -2.15 17.09
C SER A 54 -0.42 -1.17 15.95
N THR A 55 -0.05 0.07 16.27
CA THR A 55 0.29 1.10 15.28
C THR A 55 1.50 0.68 14.45
N LYS A 56 2.54 0.14 15.08
CA LYS A 56 3.73 -0.37 14.39
C LYS A 56 3.40 -1.50 13.42
N ASN A 57 2.55 -2.44 13.83
CA ASN A 57 2.15 -3.55 12.96
C ASN A 57 1.34 -3.06 11.76
N LYS A 58 0.39 -2.13 11.96
CA LYS A 58 -0.38 -1.53 10.87
C LYS A 58 0.50 -0.80 9.86
N LEU A 59 1.50 -0.06 10.32
CA LEU A 59 2.49 0.58 9.46
C LEU A 59 3.29 -0.43 8.65
N MET A 60 3.75 -1.52 9.30
CA MET A 60 4.45 -2.61 8.64
C MET A 60 3.59 -3.26 7.55
N CYS A 61 2.30 -3.51 7.82
CA CYS A 61 1.39 -4.06 6.82
C CYS A 61 1.22 -3.13 5.60
N CYS A 62 1.14 -1.81 5.81
CA CYS A 62 1.10 -0.86 4.68
C CYS A 62 2.40 -0.90 3.86
N ASP A 63 3.56 -0.96 4.53
CA ASP A 63 4.87 -1.02 3.87
C ASP A 63 5.06 -2.31 3.05
N GLU A 64 4.69 -3.46 3.64
CA GLU A 64 4.66 -4.76 2.97
C GLU A 64 3.74 -4.75 1.74
N ASP A 65 2.59 -4.08 1.83
CA ASP A 65 1.66 -3.96 0.71
C ASP A 65 2.24 -3.12 -0.43
N VAL A 66 2.90 -1.99 -0.13
CA VAL A 66 3.60 -1.19 -1.15
C VAL A 66 4.70 -1.99 -1.84
N HIS A 67 5.47 -2.79 -1.09
CA HIS A 67 6.46 -3.70 -1.65
C HIS A 67 5.82 -4.75 -2.57
N ARG A 68 4.71 -5.34 -2.15
CA ARG A 68 3.94 -6.32 -2.91
C ARG A 68 3.37 -5.72 -4.20
N ILE A 69 2.77 -4.55 -4.13
CA ILE A 69 2.26 -3.79 -5.28
C ILE A 69 3.39 -3.56 -6.29
N ARG A 70 4.55 -3.07 -5.83
CA ARG A 70 5.71 -2.84 -6.70
C ARG A 70 6.14 -4.12 -7.42
N ALA A 71 6.19 -5.25 -6.71
CA ALA A 71 6.54 -6.54 -7.31
C ALA A 71 5.49 -7.00 -8.35
N TYR A 72 4.19 -6.84 -8.06
CA TYR A 72 3.13 -7.12 -9.02
C TYR A 72 3.25 -6.27 -10.27
N LEU A 73 3.46 -4.95 -10.12
CA LEU A 73 3.65 -4.04 -11.26
C LEU A 73 4.83 -4.49 -12.15
N THR A 74 5.97 -4.86 -11.56
CA THR A 74 7.11 -5.36 -12.33
C THR A 74 6.77 -6.64 -13.10
N MET A 75 6.05 -7.58 -12.50
CA MET A 75 5.64 -8.82 -13.17
C MET A 75 4.65 -8.56 -14.31
N GLU A 76 3.66 -7.70 -14.09
CA GLU A 76 2.68 -7.36 -15.13
C GLU A 76 3.35 -6.59 -16.29
N ILE A 77 4.25 -5.63 -15.99
CA ILE A 77 5.05 -4.95 -17.03
C ILE A 77 5.81 -5.97 -17.88
N LYS A 78 6.44 -6.97 -17.26
CA LYS A 78 7.17 -8.02 -17.97
C LYS A 78 6.27 -8.82 -18.92
N GLU A 79 5.09 -9.21 -18.46
CA GLU A 79 4.14 -9.96 -19.28
C GLU A 79 3.54 -9.10 -20.40
N VAL A 80 3.23 -7.83 -20.13
CA VAL A 80 2.73 -6.90 -21.16
C VAL A 80 3.82 -6.55 -22.18
N LEU A 81 5.08 -6.40 -21.78
CA LEU A 81 6.21 -6.28 -22.71
C LEU A 81 6.34 -7.49 -23.63
N ARG A 82 6.19 -8.70 -23.08
CA ARG A 82 6.20 -9.94 -23.88
C ARG A 82 5.04 -9.98 -24.87
N LEU A 83 3.87 -9.48 -24.49
CA LEU A 83 2.72 -9.34 -25.38
C LEU A 83 2.99 -8.32 -26.49
N ASN A 84 3.50 -7.14 -26.12
CA ASN A 84 3.84 -6.08 -27.06
C ASN A 84 4.89 -6.54 -28.08
N SER A 85 5.94 -7.22 -27.63
CA SER A 85 6.95 -7.83 -28.51
C SER A 85 6.34 -8.79 -29.53
N LYS A 86 5.37 -9.63 -29.12
CA LYS A 86 4.67 -10.52 -30.06
C LYS A 86 3.84 -9.74 -31.08
N LEU A 87 3.16 -8.68 -30.66
CA LEU A 87 2.36 -7.83 -31.54
C LEU A 87 3.23 -7.14 -32.59
N VAL A 88 4.32 -6.52 -32.16
CA VAL A 88 5.32 -5.87 -33.04
C VAL A 88 5.88 -6.87 -34.06
N ASN A 89 6.21 -8.07 -33.60
CA ASN A 89 6.75 -9.13 -34.45
C ASN A 89 5.68 -9.95 -35.20
N ARG A 90 4.40 -9.53 -35.19
CA ARG A 90 3.27 -10.22 -35.86
C ARG A 90 3.15 -11.71 -35.48
N LYS A 91 3.53 -12.08 -34.26
CA LYS A 91 3.48 -13.45 -33.73
C LYS A 91 2.12 -13.72 -33.06
N PRO A 92 1.61 -14.98 -33.12
CA PRO A 92 0.34 -15.32 -32.49
C PRO A 92 0.37 -15.19 -30.96
N LEU A 93 -0.69 -14.64 -30.39
CA LEU A 93 -0.88 -14.46 -28.95
C LEU A 93 -1.46 -15.72 -28.30
N ILE A 94 -0.65 -16.78 -28.19
CA ILE A 94 -1.13 -18.09 -27.70
C ILE A 94 -1.48 -18.04 -26.20
N ASP A 95 -0.62 -17.47 -25.35
CA ASP A 95 -0.80 -17.48 -23.89
C ASP A 95 -0.20 -16.23 -23.22
N TYR A 96 -0.84 -15.77 -22.15
CA TYR A 96 -0.39 -14.70 -21.25
C TYR A 96 -0.69 -15.05 -19.79
N ARG A 97 0.07 -14.47 -18.86
CA ARG A 97 -0.07 -14.71 -17.41
C ARG A 97 -0.34 -13.41 -16.64
N LEU A 98 -1.28 -12.62 -17.15
CA LEU A 98 -1.73 -11.37 -16.53
C LEU A 98 -2.68 -11.66 -15.36
N GLN A 99 -2.46 -11.03 -14.21
CA GLN A 99 -3.38 -11.10 -13.08
C GLN A 99 -4.70 -10.37 -13.34
N ASP A 100 -5.74 -10.64 -12.55
CA ASP A 100 -7.05 -9.99 -12.72
C ASP A 100 -7.03 -8.54 -12.22
N SER A 101 -6.39 -8.31 -11.08
CA SER A 101 -6.18 -6.96 -10.54
C SER A 101 -5.05 -6.95 -9.51
N ILE A 102 -4.46 -5.78 -9.32
CA ILE A 102 -3.52 -5.48 -8.26
C ILE A 102 -4.33 -4.97 -7.06
N SER A 103 -4.29 -5.70 -5.95
CA SER A 103 -5.03 -5.41 -4.72
C SER A 103 -4.25 -4.51 -3.76
N THR A 104 -4.98 -3.64 -3.05
CA THR A 104 -4.48 -2.66 -2.06
C THR A 104 -5.06 -2.92 -0.66
N LEU A 105 -5.45 -4.18 -0.37
CA LEU A 105 -6.27 -4.53 0.80
C LEU A 105 -5.73 -4.00 2.14
N LEU A 106 -4.42 -4.09 2.40
CA LEU A 106 -3.85 -3.71 3.70
C LEU A 106 -3.73 -2.19 3.83
N ILE A 107 -3.44 -1.51 2.72
CA ILE A 107 -3.47 -0.05 2.67
C ILE A 107 -4.89 0.47 2.91
N ASP A 108 -5.88 -0.08 2.21
CA ASP A 108 -7.28 0.37 2.33
C ASP A 108 -7.82 0.16 3.76
N GLU A 109 -7.44 -0.94 4.42
CA GLU A 109 -7.86 -1.25 5.79
C GLU A 109 -7.12 -0.40 6.83
N TYR A 110 -5.80 -0.30 6.76
CA TYR A 110 -5.00 0.25 7.86
C TYR A 110 -4.58 1.70 7.68
N PHE A 111 -4.45 2.19 6.45
CA PHE A 111 -3.97 3.56 6.21
C PHE A 111 -4.82 4.64 6.91
N PRO A 112 -6.18 4.59 6.92
CA PRO A 112 -6.97 5.60 7.61
C PRO A 112 -6.62 5.75 9.10
N GLU A 113 -6.24 4.67 9.76
CA GLU A 113 -5.88 4.66 11.18
C GLU A 113 -4.46 5.17 11.44
N VAL A 114 -3.51 4.86 10.55
CA VAL A 114 -2.10 5.20 10.73
C VAL A 114 -1.61 6.36 9.85
N ALA A 115 -2.50 7.01 9.09
CA ALA A 115 -2.16 8.11 8.16
C ALA A 115 -1.34 9.22 8.84
N HIS A 116 -1.65 9.54 10.10
CA HIS A 116 -0.95 10.56 10.88
C HIS A 116 0.53 10.23 11.19
N LYS A 117 0.97 8.98 10.99
CA LYS A 117 2.37 8.55 11.13
C LYS A 117 3.18 8.69 9.85
N PHE A 118 2.51 8.80 8.69
CA PHE A 118 3.17 9.03 7.40
C PHE A 118 3.53 10.51 7.22
N SER A 119 4.63 10.76 6.51
CA SER A 119 4.98 12.12 6.10
C SER A 119 3.89 12.72 5.19
N ARG A 120 3.83 14.04 5.08
CA ARG A 120 2.88 14.70 4.16
C ARG A 120 3.07 14.22 2.71
N ASN A 121 4.32 14.03 2.30
CA ASN A 121 4.65 13.58 0.94
C ASN A 121 4.27 12.13 0.73
N GLN A 122 4.55 11.23 1.70
CA GLN A 122 4.13 9.83 1.62
C GLN A 122 2.61 9.69 1.49
N ARG A 123 1.84 10.46 2.27
CA ARG A 123 0.37 10.47 2.14
C ARG A 123 -0.09 10.89 0.75
N TYR A 124 0.53 11.93 0.19
CA TYR A 124 0.24 12.39 -1.17
C TYR A 124 0.58 11.32 -2.21
N TRP A 125 1.80 10.77 -2.19
CA TRP A 125 2.21 9.73 -3.13
C TRP A 125 1.38 8.45 -3.02
N LEU A 126 0.94 8.09 -1.81
CA LEU A 126 0.06 6.94 -1.61
C LEU A 126 -1.32 7.19 -2.24
N GLN A 127 -1.89 8.38 -2.09
CA GLN A 127 -3.15 8.74 -2.76
C GLN A 127 -3.01 8.70 -4.29
N GLU A 128 -1.93 9.25 -4.82
CA GLU A 128 -1.61 9.19 -6.24
C GLU A 128 -1.45 7.74 -6.72
N LEU A 129 -0.77 6.88 -5.93
CA LEU A 129 -0.61 5.47 -6.23
C LEU A 129 -1.97 4.75 -6.29
N LEU A 130 -2.83 4.94 -5.29
CA LEU A 130 -4.15 4.30 -5.26
C LEU A 130 -5.03 4.74 -6.44
N ASN A 131 -4.96 6.02 -6.84
CA ASN A 131 -5.67 6.51 -8.00
C ASN A 131 -5.12 5.90 -9.30
N ASN A 132 -3.79 5.87 -9.45
CA ASN A 132 -3.16 5.32 -10.64
C ASN A 132 -3.35 3.80 -10.75
N LEU A 133 -3.41 3.07 -9.63
CA LEU A 133 -3.72 1.63 -9.63
C LEU A 133 -5.12 1.32 -10.16
N LYS A 134 -6.11 2.21 -9.97
CA LYS A 134 -7.43 2.05 -10.60
C LYS A 134 -7.33 2.11 -12.12
N ILE A 135 -6.52 3.04 -12.64
CA ILE A 135 -6.26 3.17 -14.08
C ILE A 135 -5.53 1.92 -14.59
N VAL A 136 -4.47 1.50 -13.91
CA VAL A 136 -3.71 0.28 -14.25
C VAL A 136 -4.61 -0.95 -14.28
N ASN A 137 -5.48 -1.13 -13.28
CA ASN A 137 -6.42 -2.25 -13.24
C ASN A 137 -7.47 -2.19 -14.36
N SER A 138 -7.96 -1.00 -14.74
CA SER A 138 -8.84 -0.83 -15.91
C SER A 138 -8.14 -1.26 -17.20
N MET A 139 -6.94 -0.75 -17.44
CA MET A 139 -6.12 -1.09 -18.60
C MET A 139 -5.78 -2.59 -18.66
N LEU A 140 -5.55 -3.23 -17.51
CA LEU A 140 -5.30 -4.66 -17.42
C LEU A 140 -6.52 -5.47 -17.90
N SER A 141 -7.72 -5.08 -17.47
CA SER A 141 -8.97 -5.68 -17.94
C SER A 141 -9.14 -5.48 -19.45
N GLU A 142 -8.89 -4.27 -19.95
CA GLU A 142 -8.96 -3.95 -21.38
C GLU A 142 -7.98 -4.78 -22.23
N ILE A 143 -6.74 -4.98 -21.78
CA ILE A 143 -5.77 -5.84 -22.49
C ILE A 143 -6.26 -7.29 -22.50
N LYS A 144 -6.82 -7.78 -21.37
CA LYS A 144 -7.33 -9.15 -21.28
C LYS A 144 -8.51 -9.39 -22.22
N GLU A 145 -9.44 -8.45 -22.29
CA GLU A 145 -10.63 -8.48 -23.13
C GLU A 145 -10.31 -8.18 -24.61
N GLY A 146 -9.45 -7.20 -24.87
CA GLY A 146 -9.03 -6.74 -26.18
C GLY A 146 -8.39 -7.83 -27.03
N LYS A 147 -7.73 -8.82 -26.41
CA LYS A 147 -7.26 -10.04 -27.10
C LYS A 147 -8.38 -10.78 -27.83
N ARG A 148 -9.62 -10.67 -27.37
CA ARG A 148 -10.78 -11.38 -27.94
C ARG A 148 -11.40 -10.64 -29.14
N ILE A 149 -11.17 -9.33 -29.30
CA ILE A 149 -11.98 -8.47 -30.18
C ILE A 149 -11.13 -7.56 -31.10
N GLY A 150 -9.91 -7.17 -30.69
CA GLY A 150 -9.26 -5.95 -31.18
C GLY A 150 -8.29 -6.08 -32.35
N LYS A 151 -8.11 -4.95 -33.06
CA LYS A 151 -7.07 -4.75 -34.08
C LYS A 151 -5.68 -4.70 -33.42
N PRO A 152 -4.62 -5.26 -34.03
CA PRO A 152 -3.28 -5.30 -33.43
C PRO A 152 -2.75 -3.93 -32.95
N TYR A 153 -3.05 -2.86 -33.69
CA TYR A 153 -2.61 -1.51 -33.35
C TYR A 153 -3.23 -0.97 -32.05
N GLU A 154 -4.55 -1.13 -31.88
CA GLU A 154 -5.26 -0.68 -30.68
C GLU A 154 -4.71 -1.42 -29.45
N MET A 155 -4.41 -2.72 -29.60
CA MET A 155 -3.79 -3.52 -28.55
C MET A 155 -2.38 -3.04 -28.20
N THR A 156 -1.55 -2.70 -29.20
CA THR A 156 -0.23 -2.12 -28.98
C THR A 156 -0.32 -0.83 -28.16
N LEU A 157 -1.25 0.07 -28.50
CA LEU A 157 -1.46 1.30 -27.75
C LEU A 157 -1.86 1.02 -26.29
N SER A 158 -2.79 0.09 -26.06
CA SER A 158 -3.16 -0.33 -24.70
C SER A 158 -1.97 -0.89 -23.92
N CYS A 159 -1.12 -1.70 -24.56
CA CYS A 159 0.11 -2.20 -23.93
C CYS A 159 1.07 -1.07 -23.55
N LEU A 160 1.30 -0.10 -24.45
CA LEU A 160 2.18 1.04 -24.18
C LEU A 160 1.65 1.89 -23.01
N SER A 161 0.36 2.27 -23.03
CA SER A 161 -0.26 3.05 -21.96
C SER A 161 -0.26 2.33 -20.62
N PHE A 162 -0.45 1.01 -20.62
CA PHE A 162 -0.33 0.19 -19.41
C PHE A 162 1.09 0.23 -18.85
N ILE A 163 2.11 0.03 -19.70
CA ILE A 163 3.51 0.00 -19.26
C ILE A 163 3.91 1.36 -18.65
N ASP A 164 3.54 2.47 -19.28
CA ASP A 164 3.82 3.82 -18.75
C ASP A 164 3.13 4.05 -17.40
N SER A 165 1.85 3.72 -17.30
CA SER A 165 1.08 3.87 -16.06
C SER A 165 1.62 2.97 -14.94
N ALA A 166 2.00 1.73 -15.25
CA ALA A 166 2.55 0.78 -14.29
C ALA A 166 3.97 1.19 -13.83
N ALA A 167 4.80 1.71 -14.75
CA ALA A 167 6.12 2.27 -14.42
C ALA A 167 5.98 3.48 -13.47
N PHE A 168 5.02 4.37 -13.74
CA PHE A 168 4.72 5.48 -12.84
C PHE A 168 4.25 5.02 -11.46
N SER A 169 3.38 4.01 -11.37
CA SER A 169 3.00 3.39 -10.09
C SER A 169 4.20 2.80 -9.35
N SER A 170 5.12 2.13 -10.05
CA SER A 170 6.33 1.57 -9.44
C SER A 170 7.27 2.65 -8.91
N TYR A 171 7.36 3.77 -9.63
CA TYR A 171 8.07 4.97 -9.19
C TYR A 171 7.45 5.58 -7.93
N LEU A 172 6.11 5.70 -7.86
CA LEU A 172 5.41 6.13 -6.64
C LEU A 172 5.69 5.21 -5.45
N CYS A 173 5.67 3.88 -5.66
CA CYS A 173 6.04 2.92 -4.63
C CYS A 173 7.46 3.19 -4.10
N THR A 174 8.41 3.48 -4.98
CA THR A 174 9.79 3.80 -4.59
C THR A 174 9.86 5.05 -3.72
N MET A 175 9.19 6.13 -4.09
CA MET A 175 9.15 7.35 -3.29
C MET A 175 8.47 7.16 -1.92
N ILE A 176 7.42 6.33 -1.86
CA ILE A 176 6.73 6.01 -0.59
C ILE A 176 7.69 5.28 0.36
N LEU A 177 8.37 4.25 -0.14
CA LEU A 177 9.29 3.41 0.64
C LEU A 177 10.55 4.17 1.08
N SER A 178 11.14 4.99 0.18
CA SER A 178 12.33 5.77 0.50
C SER A 178 12.03 7.05 1.27
N ASN A 179 10.78 7.52 1.26
CA ASN A 179 10.35 8.83 1.74
C ASN A 179 11.18 9.99 1.12
N THR A 180 11.62 9.83 -0.13
CA THR A 180 12.40 10.83 -0.86
C THR A 180 11.84 11.05 -2.25
N VAL A 181 12.02 12.27 -2.77
CA VAL A 181 11.71 12.56 -4.17
C VAL A 181 12.82 11.93 -5.03
N ALA A 182 12.44 10.97 -5.87
CA ALA A 182 13.34 10.43 -6.88
C ALA A 182 13.23 11.26 -8.17
N PRO A 183 14.21 11.22 -9.08
CA PRO A 183 14.02 11.76 -10.43
C PRO A 183 13.04 10.88 -11.20
N ARG A 184 12.08 11.50 -11.90
CA ARG A 184 11.18 10.77 -12.80
C ARG A 184 11.97 10.32 -14.01
N LEU A 185 12.14 9.02 -14.16
CA LEU A 185 12.69 8.40 -15.36
C LEU A 185 11.61 8.36 -16.45
N THR A 186 12.03 8.44 -17.71
CA THR A 186 11.20 8.02 -18.84
C THR A 186 10.93 6.52 -18.73
N THR A 187 9.89 6.03 -19.43
CA THR A 187 9.55 4.61 -19.40
C THR A 187 10.68 3.74 -19.92
N VAL A 188 11.38 4.16 -20.98
CA VAL A 188 12.57 3.44 -21.49
C VAL A 188 13.70 3.41 -20.46
N GLU A 189 14.03 4.54 -19.83
CA GLU A 189 15.06 4.59 -18.77
C GLU A 189 14.67 3.72 -17.56
N PHE A 190 13.39 3.71 -17.18
CA PHE A 190 12.86 2.84 -16.12
C PHE A 190 13.05 1.37 -16.48
N LEU A 191 12.70 0.96 -17.70
CA LEU A 191 12.84 -0.43 -18.14
C LEU A 191 14.31 -0.86 -18.17
N GLN A 192 15.21 0.00 -18.61
CA GLN A 192 16.64 -0.26 -18.60
C GLN A 192 17.20 -0.36 -17.18
N ALA A 193 16.80 0.56 -16.28
CA ALA A 193 17.25 0.58 -14.89
C ALA A 193 16.77 -0.63 -14.07
N ASN A 194 15.67 -1.26 -14.47
CA ASN A 194 15.12 -2.47 -13.83
C ASN A 194 15.53 -3.77 -14.55
N GLU A 195 16.54 -3.70 -15.44
CA GLU A 195 17.13 -4.87 -16.11
C GLU A 195 16.10 -5.72 -16.89
N PHE A 196 15.10 -5.07 -17.49
CA PHE A 196 14.23 -5.76 -18.44
C PHE A 196 15.02 -6.16 -19.69
N ASP A 197 14.61 -7.27 -20.33
CA ASP A 197 15.29 -7.81 -21.51
C ASP A 197 15.42 -6.74 -22.60
N SER A 198 16.64 -6.51 -23.08
CA SER A 198 16.95 -5.45 -24.04
C SER A 198 16.18 -5.61 -25.36
N SER A 199 15.86 -6.84 -25.76
CA SER A 199 15.03 -7.10 -26.94
C SER A 199 13.60 -6.59 -26.75
N PHE A 200 13.01 -6.79 -25.57
CA PHE A 200 11.69 -6.26 -25.25
C PHE A 200 11.68 -4.73 -25.13
N VAL A 201 12.75 -4.13 -24.62
CA VAL A 201 12.89 -2.67 -24.57
C VAL A 201 12.97 -2.08 -25.98
N GLN A 202 13.73 -2.72 -26.89
CA GLN A 202 13.79 -2.30 -28.29
C GLN A 202 12.43 -2.41 -28.99
N ASP A 203 11.72 -3.52 -28.80
CA ASP A 203 10.36 -3.70 -29.34
C ASP A 203 9.38 -2.67 -28.77
N TYR A 204 9.50 -2.32 -27.48
CA TYR A 204 8.74 -1.23 -26.87
C TYR A 204 9.03 0.11 -27.55
N SER A 205 10.31 0.49 -27.69
CA SER A 205 10.68 1.77 -28.32
C SER A 205 10.24 1.84 -29.78
N LEU A 206 10.31 0.72 -30.51
CA LEU A 206 9.80 0.63 -31.88
C LEU A 206 8.28 0.81 -31.92
N ALA A 207 7.53 0.17 -31.01
CA ALA A 207 6.08 0.34 -30.90
C ALA A 207 5.70 1.77 -30.54
N GLU A 208 6.41 2.38 -29.59
CA GLU A 208 6.19 3.76 -29.14
C GLU A 208 6.44 4.77 -30.27
N SER A 209 7.55 4.64 -31.00
CA SER A 209 7.85 5.48 -32.16
C SER A 209 6.77 5.34 -33.25
N ASN A 210 6.29 4.13 -33.51
CA ASN A 210 5.23 3.87 -34.47
C ASN A 210 3.88 4.44 -34.08
N ALA A 211 3.54 4.38 -32.78
CA ALA A 211 2.33 4.99 -32.23
C ALA A 211 2.34 6.51 -32.38
N LEU A 212 3.49 7.16 -32.16
CA LEU A 212 3.66 8.60 -32.31
C LEU A 212 3.54 9.09 -33.78
N HIS A 213 3.77 8.20 -34.74
CA HIS A 213 3.74 8.51 -36.18
C HIS A 213 2.51 7.97 -36.92
N GLU A 214 1.44 7.63 -36.19
CA GLU A 214 0.16 7.13 -36.74
C GLU A 214 0.34 6.00 -37.77
N ASN A 215 1.20 5.01 -37.48
CA ASN A 215 1.29 3.78 -38.28
C ASN A 215 1.84 3.92 -39.73
N LYS A 216 2.64 4.94 -40.06
CA LYS A 216 3.25 4.99 -41.42
C LYS A 216 4.14 3.78 -41.76
N GLU A 217 4.73 3.10 -40.78
CA GLU A 217 5.65 1.97 -41.02
C GLU A 217 5.02 0.58 -40.81
N PHE A 218 3.85 0.48 -40.15
CA PHE A 218 3.14 -0.79 -39.96
C PHE A 218 2.26 -1.19 -41.15
N CYS A 219 2.08 -0.29 -42.13
CA CYS A 219 1.31 -0.52 -43.36
C CYS A 219 2.20 -1.05 -44.51
N LEU A 220 2.73 -2.28 -44.37
CA LEU A 220 3.06 -3.19 -45.47
C LEU A 220 2.85 -4.65 -45.04
#